data_AF-A0A4R4C7L5-F1
#
_entry.id   AF-A0A4R4C7L5-F1
#
_cell.length_a   1.000
_cell.length_b   1.000
_cell.length_c   1.000
_cell.angle_alpha   90.00
_cell.angle_beta   90.00
_cell.angle_gamma   90.00
#
_symmetry.space_group_name_H-M   'P 1'
#
loop_
_entity.id
_entity.type
_entity.pdbx_description
1 polymer ?
#
loop_
_entity_poly.entity_id
_entity_poly.type
_entity_poly.pdbx_seq_one_letter_code
_entity_poly.pdbx_strand_id
1 'polypeptide(L)'
;MPITLTVSEGVFTPDDEGPVFAELTDALLDVEGLTGNAFLAPNVVGTLNVLPRDRTFVQGRAEPAAFVELKLPAVALAAPERQRQFVERATAIVLRRAGGRLTAAQVWVNVVHAVDGGWGIAGRRYDNASLVDSIQSAAAAH
;
A
#
# COMPACT_ATOMS: atom_id res chain seq x y z
N MET A 1 -6.41 6.29 0.53
CA MET A 1 -6.01 4.92 0.88
C MET A 1 -4.52 4.97 1.14
N PRO A 2 -4.11 5.33 2.36
CA PRO A 2 -2.70 5.48 2.69
C PRO A 2 -1.94 4.16 2.59
N ILE A 3 -0.87 4.17 1.80
CA ILE A 3 0.22 3.19 1.83
C ILE A 3 1.36 3.82 2.64
N THR A 4 1.73 3.22 3.76
CA THR A 4 2.96 3.57 4.46
C THR A 4 4.01 2.52 4.12
N LEU A 5 5.09 2.94 3.47
CA LEU A 5 6.28 2.11 3.29
C LEU A 5 7.35 2.60 4.26
N THR A 6 7.72 1.77 5.23
CA THR A 6 8.84 2.06 6.13
C THR A 6 9.99 1.10 5.81
N VAL A 7 11.19 1.63 5.57
CA VAL A 7 12.36 0.83 5.21
C VAL A 7 13.62 1.29 5.93
N SER A 8 14.57 0.38 6.12
CA SER A 8 15.91 0.74 6.59
C SER A 8 16.69 1.51 5.53
N GLU A 9 17.53 2.43 5.96
CA GLU A 9 18.42 3.21 5.11
C GLU A 9 19.31 2.29 4.25
N GLY A 10 19.37 2.61 2.95
CA GLY A 10 20.11 1.85 1.97
C GLY A 10 19.44 0.55 1.52
N VAL A 11 18.20 0.26 1.94
CA VAL A 11 17.38 -0.79 1.31
C VAL A 11 17.04 -0.42 -0.13
N PHE A 12 16.75 0.85 -0.41
CA PHE A 12 16.54 1.38 -1.77
C PHE A 12 17.62 2.42 -2.10
N THR A 13 17.86 2.60 -3.40
CA THR A 13 18.59 3.77 -3.88
C THR A 13 17.62 4.96 -3.94
N PRO A 14 18.09 6.23 -3.89
CA PRO A 14 17.21 7.38 -4.07
C PRO A 14 16.37 7.32 -5.35
N ASP A 15 16.92 6.73 -6.41
CA ASP A 15 16.24 6.54 -7.70
C ASP A 15 15.18 5.44 -7.66
N ASP A 16 15.22 4.53 -6.68
CA ASP A 16 14.22 3.48 -6.48
C ASP A 16 13.07 3.88 -5.55
N GLU A 17 13.24 4.92 -4.72
CA GLU A 17 12.27 5.34 -3.71
C GLU A 17 10.91 5.78 -4.28
N GLY A 18 10.92 6.62 -5.32
CA GLY A 18 9.70 7.01 -6.04
C GLY A 18 9.07 5.83 -6.79
N PRO A 19 9.84 5.10 -7.62
CA PRO A 19 9.33 3.97 -8.39
C PRO A 19 8.75 2.83 -7.56
N VAL A 20 9.33 2.47 -6.41
CA VAL A 20 8.76 1.42 -5.55
C VAL A 20 7.37 1.83 -5.04
N PHE A 21 7.19 3.10 -4.69
CA PHE A 21 5.91 3.61 -4.21
C PHE A 21 4.86 3.66 -5.33
N ALA A 22 5.26 4.05 -6.54
CA ALA A 22 4.41 4.01 -7.73
C ALA A 22 3.93 2.57 -8.03
N GLU A 23 4.84 1.58 -8.01
CA GLU A 23 4.49 0.19 -8.27
C GLU A 23 3.55 -0.40 -7.20
N LEU A 24 3.70 -0.02 -5.93
CA LEU A 24 2.77 -0.43 -4.87
C LEU A 24 1.38 0.19 -5.07
N THR A 25 1.32 1.44 -5.52
CA THR A 25 0.07 2.13 -5.86
C THR A 25 -0.64 1.43 -7.01
N ASP A 26 0.09 1.12 -8.09
CA ASP A 26 -0.43 0.40 -9.24
C ASP A 26 -0.89 -1.01 -8.86
N ALA A 27 -0.12 -1.72 -8.02
CA ALA A 27 -0.48 -3.04 -7.54
C ALA A 27 -1.79 -3.04 -6.74
N LEU A 28 -2.03 -2.02 -5.91
CA LEU A 28 -3.28 -1.89 -5.17
C LEU A 28 -4.47 -1.70 -6.12
N LEU A 29 -4.35 -0.77 -7.07
CA LEU A 29 -5.41 -0.49 -8.04
C LEU A 29 -5.70 -1.70 -8.94
N ASP A 30 -4.67 -2.40 -9.39
CA ASP A 30 -4.79 -3.57 -10.27
C ASP A 30 -5.48 -4.74 -9.55
N VAL A 31 -5.09 -5.05 -8.31
CA VAL A 31 -5.74 -6.10 -7.50
C VAL A 31 -7.21 -5.79 -7.20
N GLU A 32 -7.55 -4.51 -7.03
CA GLU A 32 -8.94 -4.08 -6.88
C GLU A 32 -9.72 -4.09 -8.21
N GLY A 33 -9.06 -4.22 -9.36
CA GLY A 33 -9.68 -4.06 -10.66
C GLY A 33 -10.10 -2.62 -10.95
N LEU A 34 -9.39 -1.66 -10.36
CA LEU A 34 -9.70 -0.22 -10.38
C LEU A 34 -8.58 0.61 -11.04
N THR A 35 -7.70 -0.04 -11.81
CA THR A 35 -6.73 0.65 -12.65
C THR A 35 -7.44 1.66 -13.55
N GLY A 36 -7.01 2.92 -13.50
CA GLY A 36 -7.61 4.02 -14.26
C GLY A 36 -8.92 4.58 -13.69
N ASN A 37 -9.41 4.10 -12.54
CA ASN A 37 -10.61 4.66 -11.91
C ASN A 37 -10.37 6.12 -11.48
N ALA A 38 -11.05 7.07 -12.14
CA ALA A 38 -10.82 8.50 -11.95
C ALA A 38 -11.15 9.02 -10.53
N PHE A 39 -12.01 8.32 -9.79
CA PHE A 39 -12.29 8.67 -8.39
C PHE A 39 -11.25 8.06 -7.45
N LEU A 40 -10.89 6.80 -7.61
CA LEU A 40 -10.03 6.12 -6.64
C LEU A 40 -8.54 6.39 -6.84
N ALA A 41 -8.06 6.44 -8.08
CA ALA A 41 -6.66 6.65 -8.40
C ALA A 41 -6.02 7.86 -7.68
N PRO A 42 -6.59 9.08 -7.69
CA PRO A 42 -6.00 10.23 -6.98
C PRO A 42 -6.07 10.10 -5.45
N ASN A 43 -6.86 9.14 -4.94
CA ASN A 43 -7.05 8.89 -3.53
C ASN A 43 -6.19 7.75 -3.00
N VAL A 44 -5.40 7.06 -3.83
CA VAL A 44 -4.29 6.22 -3.35
C VAL A 44 -3.10 7.13 -3.10
N VAL A 45 -2.70 7.22 -1.84
CA VAL A 45 -1.73 8.21 -1.34
C VAL A 45 -0.83 7.52 -0.31
N GLY A 46 0.20 8.21 0.18
CA GLY A 46 0.94 7.68 1.32
C GLY A 46 2.30 8.30 1.51
N THR A 47 3.16 7.59 2.24
CA THR A 47 4.51 8.06 2.58
C THR A 47 5.52 6.93 2.51
N LEU A 48 6.74 7.29 2.14
CA LEU A 48 7.93 6.47 2.30
C LEU A 48 8.74 7.02 3.48
N ASN A 49 8.99 6.19 4.48
CA ASN A 49 9.79 6.53 5.64
C ASN A 49 11.10 5.73 5.60
N VAL A 50 12.22 6.42 5.43
CA VAL A 50 13.55 5.81 5.52
C VAL A 50 14.06 5.99 6.94
N LEU A 51 14.28 4.89 7.66
CA LEU A 51 14.79 4.89 9.02
C LEU A 51 16.29 4.55 9.03
N PRO A 52 17.09 5.13 9.95
CA PRO A 52 18.47 4.72 10.17
C PRO A 52 18.60 3.20 10.34
N ARG A 53 19.73 2.62 9.89
CA ARG A 53 19.96 1.16 9.89
C ARG A 53 19.86 0.50 11.27
N ASP A 54 20.08 1.26 12.33
CA ASP A 54 20.00 0.82 13.74
C ASP A 54 18.60 1.00 14.36
N ARG A 55 17.59 1.39 13.57
CA ARG A 55 16.22 1.65 14.02
C ARG A 55 15.16 0.73 13.40
N THR A 56 15.61 -0.30 12.70
CA THR A 56 14.77 -1.40 12.23
C THR A 56 15.25 -2.70 12.85
N PHE A 57 14.32 -3.50 13.37
CA PHE A 57 14.68 -4.69 14.14
C PHE A 57 13.98 -5.93 13.59
N VAL A 58 14.77 -6.97 13.32
CA VAL A 58 14.29 -8.30 12.95
C VAL A 58 14.76 -9.28 14.03
N GLN A 59 13.84 -10.05 14.60
CA GLN A 59 14.15 -10.95 15.73
C GLN A 59 14.86 -10.25 16.91
N GLY A 60 14.53 -8.97 17.16
CA GLY A 60 15.15 -8.17 18.22
C GLY A 60 16.57 -7.67 17.92
N ARG A 61 17.06 -7.82 16.68
CA ARG A 61 18.39 -7.36 16.26
C ARG A 61 18.27 -6.28 15.19
N ALA A 62 19.16 -5.28 15.24
CA ALA A 62 19.23 -4.24 14.23
C ALA A 62 19.59 -4.87 12.87
N GLU A 63 18.62 -4.92 11.97
CA GLU A 63 18.70 -5.62 10.69
C GLU A 63 17.87 -4.86 9.63
N PRO A 64 18.25 -4.92 8.35
CA PRO A 64 17.44 -4.37 7.27
C PRO A 64 16.03 -4.96 7.24
N ALA A 65 15.03 -4.12 7.03
CA ALA A 65 13.63 -4.50 6.97
C ALA A 65 12.82 -3.55 6.06
N ALA A 66 11.68 -4.04 5.59
CA ALA A 66 10.64 -3.25 4.95
C ALA A 66 9.25 -3.60 5.51
N PHE A 67 8.46 -2.59 5.77
CA PHE A 67 7.08 -2.70 6.26
C PHE A 67 6.17 -1.95 5.28
N VAL A 68 5.24 -2.67 4.64
CA VAL A 68 4.21 -2.12 3.77
C VAL A 68 2.89 -2.18 4.54
N GLU A 69 2.36 -1.02 4.91
CA GLU A 69 1.17 -0.93 5.77
C GLU A 69 0.06 -0.18 5.05
N LEU A 70 -1.12 -0.80 4.97
CA LEU A 70 -2.25 -0.23 4.27
C LEU A 70 -3.34 0.12 5.27
N LYS A 71 -3.80 1.37 5.22
CA LYS A 71 -5.03 1.80 5.88
C LYS A 71 -6.09 1.98 4.82
N LEU A 72 -7.17 1.21 4.87
CA LEU A 72 -8.17 1.13 3.82
C LEU A 72 -9.59 1.28 4.37
N PRO A 73 -10.56 1.75 3.56
CA PRO A 73 -11.98 1.58 3.89
C PRO A 73 -12.34 0.09 3.83
N ALA A 74 -13.34 -0.35 4.59
CA ALA A 74 -13.72 -1.76 4.71
C ALA A 74 -14.06 -2.46 3.38
N VAL A 75 -14.42 -1.71 2.35
CA VAL A 75 -14.76 -2.23 1.01
C VAL A 75 -13.54 -2.55 0.13
N ALA A 76 -12.36 -1.98 0.43
CA ALA A 76 -11.13 -2.19 -0.35
C ALA A 76 -10.30 -3.34 0.23
N LEU A 77 -9.76 -4.20 -0.64
CA LEU A 77 -9.14 -5.48 -0.30
C LEU A 77 -10.02 -6.29 0.66
N ALA A 78 -11.35 -6.27 0.48
CA ALA A 78 -12.29 -6.93 1.37
C ALA A 78 -12.27 -8.46 1.23
N ALA A 79 -11.92 -8.96 0.04
CA ALA A 79 -11.85 -10.39 -0.24
C ALA A 79 -10.48 -10.96 0.21
N PRO A 80 -10.43 -12.11 0.92
CA PRO A 80 -9.17 -12.73 1.33
C PRO A 80 -8.21 -12.99 0.17
N GLU A 81 -8.75 -13.35 -1.00
CA GLU A 81 -7.96 -13.60 -2.20
C GLU A 81 -7.28 -12.33 -2.73
N ARG A 82 -7.96 -11.16 -2.68
CA ARG A 82 -7.35 -9.88 -3.04
C ARG A 82 -6.25 -9.49 -2.06
N GLN A 83 -6.47 -9.71 -0.76
CA GLN A 83 -5.45 -9.48 0.26
C GLN A 83 -4.20 -10.33 0.00
N ARG A 84 -4.39 -11.63 -0.27
CA ARG A 84 -3.31 -12.55 -0.64
C ARG A 84 -2.53 -12.04 -1.84
N GLN A 85 -3.21 -11.71 -2.93
CA GLN A 85 -2.58 -11.20 -4.16
C GLN A 85 -1.79 -9.91 -3.91
N PHE A 86 -2.35 -8.96 -3.15
CA PHE A 86 -1.65 -7.73 -2.83
C PHE A 86 -0.40 -8.00 -1.97
N VAL A 87 -0.51 -8.84 -0.92
CA VAL A 87 0.62 -9.20 -0.06
C VAL A 87 1.76 -9.82 -0.86
N GLU A 88 1.45 -10.76 -1.76
CA GLU A 88 2.44 -11.39 -2.63
C GLU A 88 3.09 -10.38 -3.58
N ARG A 89 2.30 -9.53 -4.22
CA ARG A 89 2.79 -8.55 -5.20
C ARG A 89 3.61 -7.44 -4.56
N ALA A 90 3.16 -6.90 -3.42
CA ALA A 90 3.89 -5.90 -2.66
C ALA A 90 5.24 -6.44 -2.18
N THR A 91 5.27 -7.69 -1.67
CA THR A 91 6.51 -8.36 -1.27
C THR A 91 7.46 -8.51 -2.46
N ALA A 92 6.97 -8.96 -3.62
CA ALA A 92 7.78 -9.11 -4.82
C ALA A 92 8.33 -7.78 -5.36
N ILE A 93 7.54 -6.70 -5.32
CA ILE A 93 7.94 -5.34 -5.69
C ILE A 93 9.09 -4.88 -4.80
N VAL A 94 8.92 -4.97 -3.48
CA VAL A 94 9.93 -4.56 -2.50
C VAL A 94 11.23 -5.33 -2.69
N LEU A 95 11.18 -6.66 -2.82
CA LEU A 95 12.37 -7.48 -2.99
C LEU A 95 13.11 -7.16 -4.30
N ARG A 96 12.38 -6.98 -5.40
CA ARG A 96 12.97 -6.62 -6.70
C ARG A 96 13.68 -5.27 -6.60
N ARG A 97 13.04 -4.26 -6.02
CA ARG A 97 13.59 -2.91 -5.84
C ARG A 97 14.73 -2.86 -4.82
N ALA A 98 14.70 -3.74 -3.82
CA ALA A 98 15.79 -3.88 -2.86
C ALA A 98 17.06 -4.49 -3.48
N GLY A 99 16.98 -5.11 -4.67
CA GLY A 99 18.15 -5.58 -5.41
C GLY A 99 19.02 -6.56 -4.61
N GLY A 100 18.40 -7.46 -3.83
CA GLY A 100 19.09 -8.44 -2.99
C GLY A 100 19.51 -7.94 -1.60
N ARG A 101 19.22 -6.68 -1.24
CA ARG A 101 19.47 -6.13 0.10
C ARG A 101 18.48 -6.60 1.16
N LEU A 102 17.38 -7.24 0.73
CA LEU A 102 16.37 -7.86 1.57
C LEU A 102 16.08 -9.29 1.11
N THR A 103 15.71 -10.12 2.07
CA THR A 103 15.06 -11.42 1.84
C THR A 103 13.57 -11.33 2.16
N ALA A 104 12.78 -12.32 1.72
CA ALA A 104 11.34 -12.35 2.01
C ALA A 104 11.04 -12.35 3.53
N ALA A 105 11.94 -12.90 4.36
CA ALA A 105 11.81 -12.89 5.81
C ALA A 105 12.03 -11.51 6.45
N GLN A 106 12.39 -10.50 5.65
CA GLN A 106 12.62 -9.11 6.07
C GLN A 106 11.58 -8.14 5.49
N VAL A 107 10.48 -8.67 4.93
CA VAL A 107 9.40 -7.87 4.36
C VAL A 107 8.09 -8.25 5.05
N TRP A 108 7.37 -7.27 5.57
CA TRP A 108 6.05 -7.45 6.16
C TRP A 108 5.04 -6.60 5.43
N VAL A 109 3.86 -7.17 5.19
CA VAL A 109 2.72 -6.47 4.61
C VAL A 109 1.53 -6.63 5.55
N ASN A 110 0.86 -5.53 5.88
CA ASN A 110 -0.37 -5.58 6.66
C ASN A 110 -1.47 -4.69 6.04
N VAL A 111 -2.72 -5.06 6.33
CA VAL A 111 -3.90 -4.32 5.91
C VAL A 111 -4.75 -4.06 7.15
N VAL A 112 -5.11 -2.80 7.36
CA VAL A 112 -5.99 -2.36 8.44
C VAL A 112 -7.19 -1.64 7.83
N HIS A 113 -8.39 -2.12 8.16
CA HIS A 113 -9.63 -1.53 7.70
C HIS A 113 -10.18 -0.53 8.71
N ALA A 114 -10.56 0.65 8.22
CA ALA A 114 -11.41 1.57 8.95
C ALA A 114 -12.82 0.98 9.09
N VAL A 115 -13.46 1.24 10.24
CA VAL A 115 -14.88 0.93 10.44
C VAL A 115 -15.76 1.66 9.43
N ASP A 116 -16.97 1.17 9.20
CA ASP A 116 -17.94 1.82 8.31
C ASP A 116 -18.22 3.27 8.76
N GLY A 117 -18.24 4.19 7.79
CA GLY A 117 -18.33 5.62 8.07
C GLY A 117 -17.03 6.25 8.62
N GLY A 118 -15.98 5.46 8.88
CA GLY A 118 -14.69 5.93 9.39
C GLY A 118 -13.76 6.46 8.30
N TRP A 119 -14.22 6.50 7.04
CA TRP A 119 -13.42 6.92 5.90
C TRP A 119 -13.78 8.33 5.44
N GLY A 120 -12.76 9.14 5.14
CA GLY A 120 -12.92 10.51 4.70
C GLY A 120 -12.03 10.85 3.51
N ILE A 121 -12.59 11.55 2.52
CA ILE A 121 -11.88 12.04 1.34
C ILE A 121 -12.28 13.50 1.10
N ALA A 122 -11.30 14.39 0.97
CA ALA A 122 -11.52 15.82 0.70
C ALA A 122 -12.55 16.49 1.63
N GLY A 123 -12.51 16.18 2.93
CA GLY A 123 -13.44 16.73 3.93
C GLY A 123 -14.84 16.10 3.93
N ARG A 124 -15.13 15.15 3.04
CA ARG A 124 -16.39 14.39 3.03
C ARG A 124 -16.19 13.03 3.70
N ARG A 125 -17.11 12.70 4.61
CA ARG A 125 -17.25 11.37 5.21
C ARG A 125 -17.99 10.43 4.25
N TYR A 126 -17.56 9.18 4.20
CA TYR A 126 -18.20 8.12 3.41
C TYR A 126 -18.52 6.92 4.30
N ASP A 127 -19.76 6.44 4.20
CA ASP A 127 -20.08 5.05 4.52
C ASP A 127 -19.69 4.14 3.34
N ASN A 128 -19.73 2.82 3.57
CA ASN A 128 -19.33 1.82 2.59
C ASN A 128 -20.14 1.92 1.29
N ALA A 129 -21.47 2.15 1.40
CA ALA A 129 -22.35 2.23 0.24
C ALA A 129 -22.02 3.45 -0.63
N SER A 130 -22.00 4.65 -0.05
CA SER A 130 -21.70 5.88 -0.78
C SER A 130 -20.28 5.91 -1.36
N LEU A 131 -19.33 5.22 -0.73
CA LEU A 131 -17.99 5.06 -1.28
C LEU A 131 -17.99 4.17 -2.52
N VAL A 132 -18.66 3.01 -2.46
CA VAL A 132 -18.80 2.09 -3.60
C VAL A 132 -19.53 2.81 -4.75
N ASP A 133 -20.61 3.53 -4.46
CA ASP A 133 -21.34 4.30 -5.46
C ASP A 133 -20.44 5.33 -6.16
N SER A 134 -19.57 6.00 -5.40
CA SER A 134 -18.62 6.98 -5.96
C SER A 134 -17.58 6.32 -6.87
N ILE A 135 -17.07 5.16 -6.48
CA ILE A 135 -16.12 4.36 -7.29
C ILE A 135 -16.78 3.89 -8.58
N GLN A 136 -18.00 3.34 -8.50
CA GLN A 136 -18.75 2.82 -9.65
C GLN A 136 -19.19 3.93 -10.61
N SER A 137 -19.66 5.06 -10.08
CA SER A 137 -20.08 6.21 -10.90
C SER A 137 -18.91 6.77 -11.72
N ALA A 138 -17.70 6.76 -11.16
CA ALA A 138 -16.50 7.19 -11.90
C ALA A 138 -16.07 6.18 -12.97
N ALA A 139 -16.32 4.88 -12.77
CA ALA A 139 -16.03 3.87 -13.79
C ALA A 139 -16.97 3.95 -14.99
N ALA A 140 -18.22 4.38 -14.79
CA ALA A 140 -19.23 4.52 -15.84
C ALA A 140 -19.12 5.84 -16.65
N ALA A 141 -18.26 6.77 -16.22
CA ALA A 141 -18.03 8.04 -16.90
C ALA A 141 -16.95 7.97 -18.01
N HIS A 142 -16.43 6.78 -18.27
CA HIS A 142 -15.48 6.43 -19.33
C HIS A 142 -16.15 5.56 -20.40
#